data_AF-A0A950ZSF5-F1
#
_entry.id   AF-A0A950ZSF5-F1
#
_cell.length_a   1.000
_cell.length_b   1.000
_cell.length_c   1.000
_cell.angle_alpha   90.00
_cell.angle_beta   90.00
_cell.angle_gamma   90.00
#
_symmetry.space_group_name_H-M   'P 1'
#
loop_
_entity.id
_entity.type
_entity.pdbx_description
1 polymer ?
#
loop_
_entity_poly.entity_id
_entity_poly.type
_entity_poly.pdbx_seq_one_letter_code
_entity_poly.pdbx_strand_id
1 'polypeptide(L)'
;MRERPAVQPGPGMTAVRLHLFDEPGEELARALKPPWPRWMRRLYELEESSNEAIDTGHAEVTASAATSAVSEALRHRLDLVAFVAAVLEGLGWEIELRGNDLVATARMTPYEARRVLEDEGVAGPMCAVCDMDEAGWPRMWYGGDA
;
A
#
# COMPACT_ATOMS: atom_id res chain seq x y z
N MET A 1 5.29 -13.90 -3.17
CA MET A 1 4.09 -13.40 -2.49
C MET A 1 3.43 -14.53 -1.70
N ARG A 2 3.67 -14.60 -0.39
CA ARG A 2 2.90 -15.50 0.49
C ARG A 2 1.48 -14.95 0.62
N GLU A 3 0.46 -15.79 0.54
CA GLU A 3 -0.93 -15.36 0.76
C GLU A 3 -1.06 -14.83 2.19
N ARG A 4 -1.49 -13.57 2.33
CA ARG A 4 -1.80 -12.97 3.63
C ARG A 4 -3.13 -13.56 4.10
N PRO A 5 -3.25 -14.04 5.36
CA PRO A 5 -4.50 -14.63 5.84
C PRO A 5 -5.62 -13.59 5.81
N ALA A 6 -6.88 -14.02 5.70
CA ALA A 6 -8.02 -13.11 5.77
C ALA A 6 -8.11 -12.43 7.16
N VAL A 7 -8.54 -11.16 7.20
CA VAL A 7 -8.85 -10.51 8.49
C VAL A 7 -10.20 -11.03 8.98
N GLN A 8 -10.27 -11.37 10.27
CA GLN A 8 -11.50 -11.76 10.95
C GLN A 8 -11.82 -10.70 12.01
N PRO A 9 -12.64 -9.68 11.70
CA PRO A 9 -13.13 -8.73 12.69
C PRO A 9 -14.18 -9.36 13.60
N GLY A 10 -14.41 -8.74 14.76
CA GLY A 10 -15.48 -9.16 15.67
C GLY A 10 -16.89 -8.91 15.08
N PRO A 11 -17.94 -9.50 15.67
CA PRO A 11 -19.30 -9.31 15.18
C PRO A 11 -19.72 -7.84 15.16
N GLY A 12 -20.40 -7.43 14.10
CA GLY A 12 -20.81 -6.05 13.84
C GLY A 12 -19.66 -5.09 13.52
N MET A 13 -18.45 -5.59 13.28
CA MET A 13 -17.29 -4.77 12.93
C MET A 13 -16.86 -4.99 11.48
N THR A 14 -16.41 -3.89 10.89
CA THR A 14 -15.72 -3.86 9.60
C THR A 14 -14.24 -3.67 9.85
N ALA A 15 -13.40 -4.35 9.07
CA ALA A 15 -11.96 -4.18 9.07
C ALA A 15 -11.43 -3.84 7.68
N VAL A 16 -10.35 -3.06 7.64
CA VAL A 16 -9.50 -2.84 6.47
C VAL A 16 -8.04 -3.08 6.86
N ARG A 17 -7.22 -3.46 5.88
CA ARG A 17 -5.80 -3.73 6.07
C ARG A 17 -4.99 -2.71 5.30
N LEU A 18 -3.99 -2.12 5.96
CA LEU A 18 -3.02 -1.21 5.37
C LEU A 18 -1.65 -1.89 5.32
N HIS A 19 -1.03 -1.90 4.15
CA HIS A 19 0.28 -2.47 3.91
C HIS A 19 1.35 -1.41 4.14
N LEU A 20 2.21 -1.67 5.12
CA LEU A 20 3.38 -0.84 5.37
C LEU A 20 4.49 -1.18 4.35
N PHE A 21 4.75 -2.48 4.20
CA PHE A 21 5.88 -3.01 3.43
C PHE A 21 5.48 -4.30 2.71
N ASP A 22 6.08 -4.54 1.55
CA ASP A 22 6.23 -5.89 1.03
C ASP A 22 7.52 -6.52 1.58
N GLU A 23 7.79 -7.78 1.22
CA GLU A 23 9.07 -8.42 1.55
C GLU A 23 10.23 -7.62 0.92
N PRO A 24 11.24 -7.19 1.70
CA PRO A 24 12.31 -6.31 1.19
C PRO A 24 13.02 -6.85 -0.06
N GLY A 25 13.20 -8.17 -0.13
CA GLY A 25 13.80 -8.83 -1.29
C GLY A 25 12.91 -8.76 -2.54
N GLU A 26 11.60 -8.84 -2.40
CA GLU A 26 10.66 -8.69 -3.50
C GLU A 26 10.59 -7.23 -3.98
N GLU A 27 10.63 -6.26 -3.06
CA GLU A 27 10.67 -4.83 -3.42
C GLU A 27 11.90 -4.48 -4.25
N LEU A 28 13.09 -4.91 -3.79
CA LEU A 28 14.34 -4.66 -4.51
C LEU A 28 14.39 -5.41 -5.85
N ALA A 29 13.90 -6.65 -5.91
CA ALA A 29 13.84 -7.41 -7.15
C ALA A 29 12.99 -6.71 -8.22
N ARG A 30 11.85 -6.11 -7.84
CA ARG A 30 11.00 -5.31 -8.74
C ARG A 30 11.64 -3.99 -9.16
N ALA A 31 12.48 -3.41 -8.31
CA ALA A 31 13.23 -2.21 -8.67
C ALA A 31 14.38 -2.53 -9.64
N LEU A 32 15.01 -3.69 -9.50
CA LEU A 32 16.13 -4.12 -10.34
C LEU A 32 15.73 -4.54 -11.76
N LYS A 33 14.49 -4.96 -11.98
CA LYS A 33 14.06 -5.53 -13.26
C LYS A 33 12.72 -4.99 -13.72
N PRO A 34 12.54 -4.75 -15.04
CA PRO A 34 11.26 -4.35 -15.58
C PRO A 34 10.21 -5.48 -15.46
N PRO A 35 8.91 -5.14 -15.55
CA PRO A 35 8.37 -3.82 -15.91
C PRO A 35 8.40 -2.83 -14.75
N TRP A 36 9.06 -1.69 -14.96
CA TRP A 36 9.07 -0.59 -13.98
C TRP A 36 7.84 0.30 -14.13
N PRO A 37 7.26 0.77 -13.03
CA PRO A 37 6.32 1.89 -13.05
C PRO A 37 6.92 3.11 -13.76
N ARG A 38 6.08 3.92 -14.41
CA ARG A 38 6.53 5.10 -15.17
C ARG A 38 7.38 6.06 -14.35
N TRP A 39 7.07 6.25 -13.07
CA TRP A 39 7.82 7.15 -12.19
C TRP A 39 9.22 6.60 -11.92
N MET A 40 9.36 5.30 -11.70
CA MET A 40 10.65 4.64 -11.42
C MET A 40 11.54 4.65 -12.66
N ARG A 41 10.95 4.37 -13.83
CA ARG A 41 11.68 4.48 -15.11
C ARG A 41 12.23 5.88 -15.31
N ARG A 42 11.46 6.93 -15.03
CA ARG A 42 11.93 8.32 -15.13
C ARG A 42 13.06 8.65 -14.15
N LEU A 43 13.06 8.06 -12.95
CA LEU A 43 14.19 8.21 -12.02
C LEU A 43 15.46 7.61 -12.61
N TYR A 44 15.38 6.40 -13.17
CA TYR A 44 16.53 5.77 -13.81
C TYR A 44 17.00 6.51 -15.06
N GLU A 45 16.08 7.02 -15.90
CA GLU A 45 16.42 7.84 -17.06
C GLU A 45 17.16 9.13 -16.65
N LEU A 46 16.83 9.70 -15.48
CA LEU A 46 17.55 10.84 -14.92
C LEU A 46 18.96 10.44 -14.46
N GLU A 47 19.09 9.31 -13.76
CA GLU A 47 20.38 8.80 -13.27
C GLU A 47 21.32 8.31 -14.37
N GLU A 48 20.78 7.75 -15.46
CA GLU A 48 21.51 7.31 -16.66
C GLU A 48 22.37 8.43 -17.25
N SER A 49 21.90 9.68 -17.17
CA SER A 49 22.68 10.85 -17.62
C SER A 49 23.99 11.07 -16.85
N SER A 50 24.09 10.51 -15.64
CA SER A 50 25.19 10.70 -14.71
C SER A 50 25.93 9.40 -14.35
N ASN A 51 25.46 8.25 -14.85
CA ASN A 51 26.00 6.93 -14.53
C ASN A 51 25.88 5.98 -15.73
N GLU A 52 26.99 5.73 -16.42
CA GLU A 52 27.09 4.86 -17.60
C GLU A 52 26.74 3.38 -17.32
N ALA A 53 26.70 2.97 -16.05
CA ALA A 53 26.30 1.61 -15.65
C ALA A 53 24.78 1.42 -15.56
N ILE A 54 23.99 2.45 -15.91
CA ILE A 54 22.54 2.41 -16.02
C ILE A 54 22.19 2.57 -17.50
N ASP A 55 21.42 1.65 -18.04
CA ASP A 55 20.85 1.74 -19.39
C ASP A 55 19.38 1.29 -19.31
N THR A 56 18.48 2.25 -19.27
CA THR A 56 17.05 1.96 -19.15
C THR A 56 16.47 1.32 -20.42
N GLY A 57 17.13 1.50 -21.57
CA GLY A 57 16.78 0.86 -22.84
C GLY A 57 17.10 -0.63 -22.86
N HIS A 58 18.17 -1.04 -22.19
CA HIS A 58 18.61 -2.43 -22.05
C HIS A 58 18.24 -3.07 -20.70
N ALA A 59 17.46 -2.37 -19.87
CA ALA A 59 17.02 -2.81 -18.55
C ALA A 59 18.16 -3.08 -17.55
N GLU A 60 19.24 -2.30 -17.67
CA GLU A 60 20.39 -2.37 -16.78
C GLU A 60 20.29 -1.26 -15.73
N VAL A 61 20.26 -1.64 -14.45
CA VAL A 61 20.25 -0.71 -13.32
C VAL A 61 21.20 -1.20 -12.24
N THR A 62 21.90 -0.28 -11.60
CA THR A 62 22.77 -0.61 -10.47
C THR A 62 21.96 -0.94 -9.22
N ALA A 63 22.52 -1.76 -8.33
CA ALA A 63 21.87 -2.05 -7.04
C ALA A 63 21.64 -0.78 -6.22
N SER A 64 22.55 0.21 -6.26
CA SER A 64 22.40 1.49 -5.58
C SER A 64 21.23 2.33 -6.12
N ALA A 65 21.06 2.37 -7.45
CA ALA A 65 19.92 3.05 -8.08
C ALA A 65 18.60 2.39 -7.67
N ALA A 66 18.55 1.05 -7.75
CA ALA A 66 17.37 0.29 -7.35
C ALA A 66 17.02 0.47 -5.87
N THR A 67 18.01 0.44 -4.97
CA THR A 67 17.80 0.71 -3.54
C THR A 67 17.29 2.13 -3.31
N SER A 68 17.80 3.13 -4.03
CA SER A 68 17.33 4.52 -3.93
C SER A 68 15.88 4.65 -4.38
N ALA A 69 15.50 4.01 -5.49
CA ALA A 69 14.12 3.98 -5.97
C ALA A 69 13.17 3.27 -4.99
N VAL A 70 13.61 2.17 -4.34
CA VAL A 70 12.85 1.51 -3.26
C VAL A 70 12.68 2.45 -2.07
N SER A 71 13.74 3.16 -1.66
CA SER A 71 13.66 4.12 -0.54
C SER A 71 12.61 5.21 -0.80
N GLU A 72 12.55 5.75 -2.02
CA GLU A 72 11.56 6.77 -2.37
C GLU A 72 10.13 6.19 -2.43
N ALA A 73 9.96 5.00 -3.00
CA ALA A 73 8.67 4.31 -3.01
C ALA A 73 8.15 4.03 -1.59
N LEU A 74 9.05 3.57 -0.70
CA LEU A 74 8.75 3.30 0.70
C LEU A 74 8.33 4.56 1.43
N ARG A 75 9.07 5.65 1.25
CA ARG A 75 8.71 6.95 1.83
C ARG A 75 7.32 7.37 1.39
N HIS A 76 7.05 7.38 0.09
CA HIS A 76 5.75 7.78 -0.44
C HIS A 76 4.61 6.90 0.08
N ARG A 77 4.80 5.58 0.14
CA ARG A 77 3.81 4.66 0.70
C ARG A 77 3.55 4.95 2.18
N LEU A 78 4.60 5.15 2.98
CA LEU A 78 4.47 5.46 4.40
C LEU A 78 3.75 6.80 4.63
N ASP A 79 3.99 7.81 3.78
CA ASP A 79 3.26 9.07 3.81
C ASP A 79 1.75 8.85 3.56
N LEU A 80 1.40 7.99 2.59
CA LEU A 80 0.01 7.60 2.33
C LEU A 80 -0.61 6.79 3.48
N VAL A 81 0.11 5.82 4.04
CA VAL A 81 -0.37 5.05 5.18
C VAL A 81 -0.60 5.95 6.39
N ALA A 82 0.32 6.88 6.67
CA ALA A 82 0.17 7.84 7.76
C ALA A 82 -1.05 8.74 7.55
N PHE A 83 -1.27 9.23 6.33
CA PHE A 83 -2.46 10.00 5.99
C PHE A 83 -3.75 9.19 6.21
N VAL A 84 -3.82 7.98 5.66
CA VAL A 84 -5.01 7.12 5.79
C VAL A 84 -5.27 6.77 7.26
N ALA A 85 -4.24 6.37 8.00
CA ALA A 85 -4.36 6.04 9.42
C ALA A 85 -4.90 7.23 10.23
N ALA A 86 -4.39 8.44 10.00
CA ALA A 86 -4.86 9.64 10.69
C ALA A 86 -6.35 9.93 10.42
N VAL A 87 -6.82 9.74 9.18
CA VAL A 87 -8.24 9.89 8.84
C VAL A 87 -9.08 8.82 9.53
N LEU A 88 -8.65 7.56 9.50
CA LEU A 88 -9.35 6.44 10.13
C LEU A 88 -9.45 6.63 11.66
N GLU A 89 -8.38 7.07 12.31
CA GLU A 89 -8.37 7.43 13.74
C GLU A 89 -9.36 8.57 14.03
N GLY A 90 -9.38 9.61 13.18
CA GLY A 90 -10.35 10.71 13.27
C GLY A 90 -11.81 10.27 13.13
N LEU A 91 -12.05 9.20 12.36
CA LEU A 91 -13.35 8.55 12.20
C LEU A 91 -13.69 7.54 13.31
N GLY A 92 -12.80 7.34 14.29
CA GLY A 92 -13.02 6.43 15.41
C GLY A 92 -12.72 4.96 15.12
N TRP A 93 -11.91 4.68 14.09
CA TRP A 93 -11.39 3.33 13.87
C TRP A 93 -10.27 3.02 14.87
N GLU A 94 -10.25 1.80 15.39
CA GLU A 94 -9.15 1.27 16.18
C GLU A 94 -8.12 0.66 15.24
N ILE A 95 -6.85 1.05 15.38
CA ILE A 95 -5.76 0.58 14.53
C ILE A 95 -4.74 -0.19 15.36
N GLU A 96 -4.37 -1.38 14.90
CA GLU A 96 -3.36 -2.21 15.54
C GLU A 96 -2.41 -2.84 14.53
N LEU A 97 -1.17 -3.08 14.95
CA LEU A 97 -0.19 -3.81 14.16
C LEU A 97 -0.46 -5.32 14.27
N ARG A 98 -0.77 -5.97 13.15
CA ARG A 98 -0.89 -7.43 13.04
C ARG A 98 0.13 -7.97 12.06
N GLY A 99 1.23 -8.52 12.58
CA GLY A 99 2.36 -8.95 11.75
C GLY A 99 3.05 -7.72 11.14
N ASN A 100 3.06 -7.63 9.81
CA ASN A 100 3.69 -6.52 9.07
C ASN A 100 2.68 -5.48 8.56
N ASP A 101 1.39 -5.64 8.90
CA ASP A 101 0.30 -4.79 8.42
C ASP A 101 -0.38 -4.06 9.57
N LEU A 102 -0.92 -2.89 9.30
CA LEU A 102 -1.89 -2.26 10.19
C LEU A 102 -3.28 -2.78 9.83
N VAL A 103 -4.04 -3.17 10.83
CA VAL A 103 -5.45 -3.54 10.68
C VAL A 103 -6.26 -2.50 11.42
N ALA A 104 -7.08 -1.78 10.66
CA ALA A 104 -8.02 -0.82 11.20
C ALA A 104 -9.40 -1.47 11.29
N THR A 105 -10.08 -1.31 12.42
CA THR A 105 -11.41 -1.87 12.66
C THR A 105 -12.36 -0.82 13.22
N ALA A 106 -13.64 -0.89 12.85
CA ALA A 106 -14.68 -0.03 13.39
C ALA A 106 -16.01 -0.78 13.49
N ARG A 107 -16.82 -0.41 14.48
CA ARG A 107 -18.18 -0.95 14.66
C ARG A 107 -19.16 -0.24 13.71
N MET A 108 -19.21 -0.72 12.48
CA MET A 108 -20.07 -0.24 11.41
C MET A 108 -20.20 -1.31 10.33
N THR A 109 -21.26 -1.23 9.52
CA THR A 109 -21.43 -2.10 8.35
C THR A 109 -20.46 -1.70 7.22
N PRO A 110 -20.13 -2.60 6.29
CA PRO A 110 -19.28 -2.26 5.14
C PRO A 110 -19.87 -1.15 4.27
N TYR A 111 -21.20 -1.09 4.17
CA TYR A 111 -21.89 -0.04 3.43
C TYR A 111 -21.69 1.34 4.08
N GLU A 112 -21.87 1.43 5.39
CA GLU A 112 -21.63 2.67 6.14
C GLU A 112 -20.16 3.09 6.07
N ALA A 113 -19.24 2.14 6.27
CA ALA A 113 -17.81 2.37 6.16
C ALA A 113 -17.44 2.94 4.79
N ARG A 114 -17.93 2.33 3.71
CA ARG A 114 -17.67 2.80 2.36
C ARG A 114 -18.14 4.24 2.15
N ARG A 115 -19.36 4.56 2.58
CA ARG A 115 -19.91 5.90 2.47
C ARG A 115 -19.06 6.93 3.21
N VAL A 116 -18.70 6.65 4.46
CA VAL A 116 -17.88 7.57 5.28
C VAL A 116 -16.48 7.76 4.66
N LEU A 117 -15.85 6.70 4.16
CA LEU A 117 -14.52 6.78 3.55
C LEU A 117 -14.52 7.51 2.20
N GLU A 118 -15.62 7.41 1.45
CA GLU A 118 -15.83 8.20 0.24
C GLU A 118 -16.08 9.68 0.58
N ASP A 119 -16.90 9.97 1.59
CA ASP A 119 -17.21 11.33 2.04
C ASP A 119 -15.95 12.07 2.56
N GLU A 120 -15.05 11.38 3.27
CA GLU A 120 -13.76 11.92 3.73
C GLU A 120 -12.68 11.94 2.63
N GLY A 121 -12.98 11.46 1.42
CA GLY A 121 -12.04 11.46 0.29
C GLY A 121 -10.82 10.54 0.46
N VAL A 122 -10.86 9.60 1.42
CA VAL A 122 -9.72 8.71 1.74
C VAL A 122 -9.72 7.42 0.92
N ALA A 123 -10.83 7.10 0.25
CA ALA A 123 -10.95 5.90 -0.58
C ALA A 123 -9.87 5.80 -1.69
N GLY A 124 -9.52 6.92 -2.34
CA GLY A 124 -8.49 6.97 -3.38
C GLY A 124 -7.09 6.59 -2.85
N PRO A 125 -6.57 7.29 -1.83
CA PRO A 125 -5.33 6.90 -1.14
C PRO A 125 -5.31 5.45 -0.64
N MET A 126 -6.44 4.96 -0.09
CA MET A 126 -6.55 3.56 0.35
C MET A 126 -6.30 2.56 -0.78
N CYS A 127 -6.67 2.86 -2.03
CA CYS A 127 -6.40 1.97 -3.16
C CYS A 127 -4.90 1.70 -3.41
N ALA A 128 -4.02 2.58 -2.92
CA ALA A 128 -2.57 2.42 -3.06
C ALA A 128 -1.93 1.63 -1.90
N VAL A 129 -2.64 1.47 -0.78
CA VAL A 129 -2.07 0.92 0.46
C VAL A 129 -2.91 -0.20 1.09
N CYS A 130 -4.08 -0.52 0.53
CA CYS A 130 -4.95 -1.60 1.01
C CYS A 130 -4.96 -2.82 0.09
N ASP A 131 -5.37 -3.95 0.66
CA ASP A 131 -5.87 -5.08 -0.12
C ASP A 131 -7.06 -4.59 -0.97
N MET A 132 -7.14 -5.04 -2.21
CA MET A 132 -8.23 -4.65 -3.12
C MET A 132 -9.25 -5.79 -3.28
N ASP A 133 -10.52 -5.43 -3.43
CA ASP A 133 -11.57 -6.34 -3.86
C ASP A 133 -11.63 -6.44 -5.40
N GLU A 134 -12.53 -7.29 -5.91
CA GLU A 134 -12.69 -7.50 -7.35
C GLU A 134 -13.25 -6.26 -8.08
N ALA A 135 -13.86 -5.33 -7.35
CA ALA A 135 -14.37 -4.08 -7.90
C ALA A 135 -13.32 -2.96 -7.92
N GLY A 136 -12.09 -3.24 -7.47
CA GLY A 136 -11.03 -2.24 -7.39
C GLY A 136 -11.24 -1.24 -6.26
N TRP A 137 -11.90 -1.67 -5.17
CA TRP A 137 -12.12 -0.88 -3.96
C TRP A 137 -11.34 -1.49 -2.78
N PRO A 138 -10.96 -0.72 -1.74
CA PRO A 138 -10.32 -1.26 -0.56
C PRO A 138 -11.12 -2.41 0.07
N ARG A 139 -10.52 -3.58 0.14
CA ARG A 139 -11.18 -4.79 0.66
C ARG A 139 -11.58 -4.56 2.12
N MET A 140 -12.86 -4.81 2.37
CA MET A 140 -13.45 -4.82 3.70
C MET A 140 -13.77 -6.25 4.13
N TRP A 141 -13.36 -6.59 5.35
CA TRP A 141 -13.82 -7.80 6.02
C TRP A 141 -14.92 -7.42 7.00
N TYR A 142 -15.96 -8.23 7.10
CA TYR A 142 -17.08 -8.01 8.01
C TYR A 142 -17.26 -9.21 8.93
N GLY A 143 -17.46 -8.96 10.22
CA GLY A 143 -17.61 -10.00 11.23
C GLY A 143 -18.99 -10.66 11.26
N GLY A 144 -19.89 -10.25 10.36
CA GLY A 144 -21.30 -10.64 10.40
C GLY A 144 -22.09 -9.84 11.43
N ASP A 145 -23.38 -10.12 11.54
CA ASP A 145 -24.21 -9.54 12.61
C ASP A 145 -23.99 -10.30 13.92
N ALA A 146 -24.06 -9.59 15.05
CA ALA A 146 -23.84 -10.14 16.39
C ALA A 146 -24.96 -11.06 16.86
#